data_AF-A0A3S3UQ76-F1
#
_entry.id   AF-A0A3S3UQ76-F1
#
_cell.length_a   1.000
_cell.length_b   1.000
_cell.length_c   1.000
_cell.angle_alpha   90.00
_cell.angle_beta   90.00
_cell.angle_gamma   90.00
#
_symmetry.space_group_name_H-M   'P 1'
#
loop_
_entity.id
_entity.type
_entity.pdbx_description
1 polymer ?
#
loop_
_entity_poly.entity_id
_entity_poly.type
_entity_poly.pdbx_seq_one_letter_code
_entity_poly.pdbx_strand_id
1 'polypeptide(L)'
;MLPATEEEKADVVRYLLSQSPARTKVTFLQKVYSEALIGHRHDVWDVHTGKGRWWVITNPTNLYSQEQFPNMDLAVTFHMGLCLRIPRTQQQRKSDRRIIPFGSVFTHLVEATDALGQAQNVPDYQAIGMRAREALLAFIRAAQDITEWTMEPAPKRADFRAWTDLICNTALG
;
A
#
# COMPACT_ATOMS: atom_id res chain seq x y z
N MET A 1 0.73 -12.41 -22.52
CA MET A 1 -0.19 -11.33 -22.14
C MET A 1 -0.57 -11.53 -20.69
N LEU A 2 -0.64 -10.48 -19.89
CA LEU A 2 -1.05 -10.61 -18.49
C LEU A 2 -2.59 -10.55 -18.39
N PRO A 3 -3.21 -11.43 -17.57
CA PRO A 3 -4.64 -11.32 -17.30
C PRO A 3 -4.92 -10.02 -16.54
N ALA A 4 -6.06 -9.40 -16.82
CA ALA A 4 -6.52 -8.21 -16.12
C ALA A 4 -8.04 -8.22 -15.99
N THR A 5 -8.55 -7.70 -14.87
CA THR A 5 -9.99 -7.66 -14.60
C THR A 5 -10.67 -6.55 -15.42
N GLU A 6 -11.99 -6.65 -15.59
CA GLU A 6 -12.76 -5.59 -16.26
C GLU A 6 -12.73 -4.28 -15.48
N GLU A 7 -12.63 -4.35 -14.15
CA GLU A 7 -12.49 -3.18 -13.29
C GLU A 7 -11.14 -2.47 -13.52
N GLU A 8 -10.03 -3.22 -13.54
CA GLU A 8 -8.71 -2.66 -13.83
C GLU A 8 -8.67 -1.99 -15.20
N LYS A 9 -9.29 -2.61 -16.21
CA LYS A 9 -9.42 -2.04 -17.56
C LYS A 9 -10.22 -0.74 -17.54
N ALA A 10 -11.38 -0.73 -16.87
CA ALA A 10 -12.24 0.43 -16.78
C ALA A 10 -11.56 1.60 -16.09
N ASP A 11 -10.77 1.34 -15.05
CA ASP A 11 -10.00 2.35 -14.31
C ASP A 11 -8.94 3.03 -15.19
N VAL A 12 -8.18 2.23 -15.94
CA VAL A 12 -7.17 2.75 -16.88
C VAL A 12 -7.81 3.58 -17.98
N VAL A 13 -8.91 3.09 -18.57
CA VAL A 13 -9.65 3.82 -19.61
C VAL A 13 -10.20 5.13 -19.06
N ARG A 14 -10.83 5.09 -17.88
CA ARG A 14 -11.39 6.28 -17.23
C ARG A 14 -10.31 7.33 -16.98
N TYR A 15 -9.17 6.91 -16.42
CA TYR A 15 -8.05 7.82 -16.17
C TYR A 15 -7.52 8.42 -17.48
N LEU A 16 -7.23 7.59 -18.48
CA LEU A 16 -6.73 8.07 -19.77
C LEU A 16 -7.68 9.07 -20.43
N LEU A 17 -8.98 8.77 -20.45
CA LEU A 17 -9.97 9.67 -21.05
C LEU A 17 -10.09 10.99 -20.27
N SER A 18 -9.92 10.97 -18.95
CA SER A 18 -9.92 12.20 -18.13
C SER A 18 -8.74 13.13 -18.43
N GLN A 19 -7.61 12.57 -18.87
CA GLN A 19 -6.39 13.31 -19.24
C GLN A 19 -6.32 13.62 -20.74
N SER A 20 -7.31 13.17 -21.51
CA SER A 20 -7.32 13.29 -22.98
C SER A 20 -8.29 14.38 -23.46
N PRO A 21 -8.05 14.97 -24.64
CA PRO A 21 -9.01 15.91 -25.22
C PRO A 21 -10.38 15.25 -25.45
N ALA A 22 -11.43 16.09 -25.48
CA ALA A 22 -12.78 15.64 -25.80
C ALA A 22 -12.82 14.80 -27.10
N ARG A 23 -13.66 13.76 -27.12
CA ARG A 23 -13.86 12.79 -28.21
C ARG A 23 -12.73 11.78 -28.42
N THR A 24 -11.74 11.70 -27.54
CA THR A 24 -10.76 10.59 -27.57
C THR A 24 -11.48 9.27 -27.32
N LYS A 25 -11.15 8.24 -28.12
CA LYS A 25 -11.67 6.88 -27.96
C LYS A 25 -10.51 5.90 -27.86
N VAL A 26 -10.62 4.96 -26.93
CA VAL A 26 -9.70 3.83 -26.79
C VAL A 26 -10.08 2.77 -27.81
N THR A 27 -9.12 2.36 -28.64
CA THR A 27 -9.29 1.32 -29.66
C THR A 27 -8.62 0.02 -29.28
N PHE A 28 -7.62 0.09 -28.39
CA PHE A 28 -6.87 -1.07 -27.90
C PHE A 28 -6.42 -0.82 -26.47
N LEU A 29 -6.46 -1.86 -25.65
CA LEU A 29 -6.05 -1.84 -24.25
C LEU A 29 -5.49 -3.20 -23.85
N GLN A 30 -4.26 -3.24 -23.36
CA GLN A 30 -3.65 -4.48 -22.91
C GLN A 30 -2.67 -4.26 -21.76
N LYS A 31 -2.79 -5.06 -20.68
CA LYS A 31 -1.76 -5.14 -19.65
C LYS A 31 -0.56 -5.92 -20.18
N VAL A 32 0.60 -5.27 -20.24
CA VAL A 32 1.83 -5.81 -20.83
C VAL A 32 2.88 -6.19 -19.80
N TYR A 33 2.87 -5.52 -18.64
CA TYR A 33 3.84 -5.75 -17.58
C TYR A 33 3.23 -5.43 -16.21
N SER A 34 3.75 -6.07 -15.17
CA SER A 34 3.37 -5.82 -13.78
C SER A 34 4.58 -6.10 -12.89
N GLU A 35 4.88 -5.17 -11.99
CA GLU A 35 6.00 -5.31 -11.05
C GLU A 35 5.61 -4.77 -9.67
N ALA A 36 6.09 -5.43 -8.61
CA ALA A 36 5.93 -4.97 -7.24
C ALA A 36 7.22 -4.26 -6.80
N LEU A 37 7.15 -2.94 -6.64
CA LEU A 37 8.28 -2.10 -6.22
C LEU A 37 7.83 -1.16 -5.11
N ILE A 38 8.68 -0.99 -4.08
CA ILE A 38 8.44 -0.07 -2.95
C ILE A 38 7.08 -0.32 -2.27
N GLY A 39 6.69 -1.59 -2.13
CA GLY A 39 5.43 -1.98 -1.47
C GLY A 39 4.17 -1.75 -2.30
N HIS A 40 4.29 -1.35 -3.56
CA HIS A 40 3.15 -1.15 -4.47
C HIS A 40 3.31 -1.93 -5.77
N ARG A 41 2.19 -2.46 -6.28
CA ARG A 41 2.13 -3.08 -7.61
C ARG A 41 1.94 -2.00 -8.66
N HIS A 42 2.83 -1.93 -9.63
CA HIS A 42 2.74 -1.06 -10.80
C HIS A 42 2.40 -1.92 -12.00
N ASP A 43 1.21 -1.71 -12.56
CA ASP A 43 0.74 -2.36 -13.77
C ASP A 43 0.98 -1.42 -14.95
N VAL A 44 1.54 -1.96 -16.04
CA VAL A 44 1.81 -1.21 -17.28
C VAL A 44 0.87 -1.68 -18.37
N TRP A 45 0.25 -0.71 -19.03
CA TRP A 45 -0.75 -0.92 -20.06
C TRP A 45 -0.31 -0.27 -21.37
N ASP A 46 -0.36 -1.04 -22.47
CA ASP A 46 -0.32 -0.49 -23.82
C ASP A 46 -1.75 -0.07 -24.21
N VAL A 47 -1.93 1.22 -24.48
CA VAL A 47 -3.23 1.78 -24.82
C VAL A 47 -3.15 2.54 -26.14
N HIS A 48 -3.98 2.15 -27.10
CA HIS A 48 -4.09 2.87 -28.37
C HIS A 48 -5.40 3.65 -28.39
N THR A 49 -5.30 4.85 -28.92
CA THR A 49 -6.41 5.76 -29.08
C THR A 49 -6.47 6.24 -30.53
N GLY A 50 -7.58 6.86 -30.91
CA GLY A 50 -7.68 7.56 -32.20
C GLY A 50 -6.70 8.73 -32.38
N LYS A 51 -5.91 9.10 -31.36
CA LYS A 51 -4.97 10.24 -31.39
C LYS A 51 -3.52 9.88 -31.08
N GLY A 52 -3.22 8.60 -30.80
CA GLY A 52 -1.87 8.19 -30.42
C GLY A 52 -1.84 6.96 -29.52
N ARG A 53 -0.62 6.53 -29.17
CA ARG A 53 -0.34 5.36 -28.33
C ARG A 53 0.33 5.78 -27.03
N TRP A 54 -0.03 5.10 -25.95
CA TRP A 54 0.33 5.49 -24.59
C TRP A 54 0.77 4.28 -23.79
N TRP A 55 1.79 4.45 -22.96
CA TRP A 55 1.98 3.62 -21.78
C TRP A 55 1.19 4.23 -20.63
N VAL A 56 0.28 3.47 -20.03
CA VAL A 56 -0.35 3.86 -18.76
C VAL A 56 0.23 3.01 -17.65
N ILE A 57 0.84 3.64 -16.66
CA ILE A 57 1.49 2.98 -15.52
C ILE A 57 0.71 3.33 -14.26
N THR A 58 0.31 2.35 -13.45
CA THR A 58 -0.51 2.56 -12.25
C THR A 58 0.31 2.76 -10.98
N ASN A 59 -0.30 3.40 -9.97
CA ASN A 59 0.19 3.59 -8.60
C ASN A 59 1.47 4.44 -8.44
N PRO A 60 1.42 5.77 -8.66
CA PRO A 60 0.26 6.57 -9.06
C PRO A 60 -0.03 6.41 -10.56
N THR A 61 -1.29 6.56 -10.99
CA THR A 61 -1.60 6.38 -12.41
C THR A 61 -1.10 7.57 -13.24
N ASN A 62 -0.32 7.31 -14.29
CA ASN A 62 0.14 8.36 -15.21
C ASN A 62 0.27 7.85 -16.66
N LEU A 63 0.30 8.78 -17.63
CA LEU A 63 0.39 8.50 -19.07
C LEU A 63 1.74 8.93 -19.64
N TYR A 64 2.30 8.10 -20.50
CA TYR A 64 3.53 8.36 -21.24
C TYR A 64 3.28 8.14 -22.73
N SER A 65 3.45 9.19 -23.54
CA SER A 65 3.32 9.06 -25.00
C SER A 65 4.40 8.11 -25.53
N GLN A 66 4.03 7.16 -26.37
CA GLN A 66 5.00 6.26 -27.01
C GLN A 66 5.90 6.99 -28.02
N GLU A 67 5.52 8.19 -28.48
CA GLU A 67 6.39 9.02 -29.30
C GLU A 67 7.59 9.56 -28.51
N GLN A 68 7.38 9.89 -27.23
CA GLN A 68 8.43 10.37 -26.32
C GLN A 68 9.12 9.23 -25.58
N PHE A 69 8.39 8.14 -25.31
CA PHE A 69 8.85 6.95 -24.61
C PHE A 69 8.67 5.72 -25.52
N PRO A 70 9.52 5.54 -26.53
CA PRO A 70 9.38 4.45 -27.50
C PRO A 70 9.56 3.06 -26.89
N ASN A 71 10.23 2.97 -25.74
CA ASN A 71 10.39 1.75 -24.97
C ASN A 71 9.60 1.81 -23.66
N MET A 72 8.92 0.72 -23.31
CA MET A 72 8.27 0.51 -22.03
C MET A 72 9.25 0.68 -20.85
N ASP A 73 10.44 0.09 -20.92
CA ASP A 73 11.39 0.13 -19.80
C ASP A 73 11.85 1.55 -19.49
N LEU A 74 11.94 2.40 -20.53
CA LEU A 74 12.25 3.82 -20.39
C LEU A 74 11.12 4.56 -19.66
N ALA A 75 9.86 4.28 -20.02
CA ALA A 75 8.70 4.85 -19.36
C ALA A 75 8.63 4.43 -17.89
N VAL A 76 8.83 3.14 -17.60
CA VAL A 76 8.83 2.59 -16.23
C VAL A 76 9.95 3.21 -15.41
N THR A 77 11.18 3.25 -15.93
CA THR A 77 12.33 3.83 -15.21
C THR A 77 12.08 5.30 -14.84
N PHE A 78 11.55 6.08 -15.79
CA PHE A 78 11.21 7.48 -15.56
C PHE A 78 10.08 7.63 -14.54
N HIS A 79 9.03 6.81 -14.65
CA HIS A 79 7.91 6.78 -13.71
C HIS A 79 8.37 6.49 -12.27
N MET A 80 9.20 5.47 -12.09
CA MET A 80 9.77 5.12 -10.79
C MET A 80 10.64 6.25 -10.24
N GLY A 81 11.45 6.89 -11.09
CA GLY A 81 12.25 8.06 -10.71
C GLY A 81 11.41 9.24 -10.20
N LEU A 82 10.22 9.46 -10.77
CA LEU A 82 9.27 10.44 -10.25
C LEU A 82 8.67 10.01 -8.91
N CYS A 83 8.26 8.74 -8.78
CA CYS A 83 7.65 8.21 -7.56
C CYS A 83 8.56 8.37 -6.34
N LEU A 84 9.87 8.17 -6.51
CA LEU A 84 10.87 8.36 -5.46
C LEU A 84 10.98 9.81 -4.95
N ARG A 85 10.57 10.80 -5.76
CA ARG A 85 10.64 12.23 -5.43
C ARG A 85 9.35 12.77 -4.84
N ILE A 86 8.25 12.01 -4.89
CA ILE A 86 6.98 12.42 -4.28
C ILE A 86 7.15 12.35 -2.76
N PRO A 87 6.97 13.46 -2.02
CA PRO A 87 7.09 13.44 -0.56
C PRO A 87 6.12 12.42 0.03
N ARG A 88 6.62 11.50 0.87
CA ARG A 88 5.84 10.43 1.54
C ARG A 88 4.72 10.95 2.47
N THR A 89 4.54 12.26 2.57
CA THR A 89 3.69 12.94 3.56
C THR A 89 2.19 12.87 3.27
N GLN A 90 1.74 12.51 2.06
CA GLN A 90 0.31 12.43 1.74
C GLN A 90 -0.33 11.06 2.02
N GLN A 91 0.37 9.94 1.79
CA GLN A 91 -0.24 8.60 1.94
C GLN A 91 -0.23 8.07 3.40
N GLN A 92 0.58 8.64 4.29
CA GLN A 92 0.59 8.25 5.71
C GLN A 92 -0.38 9.03 6.60
N ARG A 93 -1.06 10.08 6.10
CA ARG A 93 -2.10 10.75 6.89
C ARG A 93 -3.42 10.01 6.79
N LYS A 94 -3.49 8.82 7.39
CA LYS A 94 -4.77 8.33 7.93
C LYS A 94 -5.10 9.18 9.18
N SER A 95 -5.50 10.43 8.97
CA SER A 95 -6.01 11.30 10.03
C SER A 95 -7.44 10.89 10.37
N ASP A 96 -7.61 9.70 10.89
CA ASP A 96 -8.80 9.33 11.63
C ASP A 96 -8.44 9.58 13.10
N ARG A 97 -9.16 10.45 13.82
CA ARG A 97 -8.84 10.78 15.24
C ARG A 97 -8.78 9.51 16.12
N ARG A 98 -9.44 8.44 15.66
CA ARG A 98 -9.46 7.08 16.22
C ARG A 98 -8.13 6.32 16.12
N ILE A 99 -7.23 6.73 15.22
CA ILE A 99 -5.94 6.06 14.96
C ILE A 99 -4.80 6.72 15.77
N ILE A 100 -4.99 7.95 16.25
CA ILE A 100 -3.99 8.69 17.05
C ILE A 100 -3.44 7.87 18.23
N PRO A 101 -4.27 7.17 19.02
CA PRO A 101 -3.78 6.36 20.14
C PRO A 101 -2.91 5.16 19.72
N PHE A 102 -3.01 4.72 18.46
CA PHE A 102 -2.20 3.64 17.89
C PHE A 102 -0.91 4.16 17.23
N GLY A 103 -0.58 5.45 17.33
CA GLY A 103 0.59 6.03 16.67
C GLY A 103 1.90 5.29 16.96
N SER A 104 2.16 4.95 18.22
CA SER A 104 3.35 4.17 18.63
C SER A 104 3.37 2.75 18.06
N VAL A 105 2.20 2.14 17.88
CA VAL A 105 2.05 0.81 17.27
C VAL A 105 2.52 0.84 15.82
N PHE A 106 2.08 1.83 15.05
CA PHE A 106 2.52 1.98 13.66
C PHE A 106 4.01 2.25 13.56
N THR A 107 4.58 3.05 14.47
CA THR A 107 6.03 3.26 14.54
C THR A 107 6.77 1.93 14.73
N HIS A 108 6.38 1.13 15.73
CA HIS A 108 7.02 -0.16 15.97
C HIS A 108 6.84 -1.17 14.83
N LEU A 109 5.69 -1.17 14.14
CA LEU A 109 5.47 -2.01 12.96
C LEU A 109 6.38 -1.63 11.79
N VAL A 110 6.56 -0.33 11.54
CA VAL A 110 7.51 0.16 10.52
C VAL A 110 8.93 -0.24 10.89
N GLU A 111 9.37 0.01 12.12
CA GLU A 111 10.70 -0.38 12.60
C GLU A 111 10.96 -1.88 12.48
N ALA A 112 9.96 -2.73 12.77
CA ALA A 112 10.07 -4.17 12.63
C ALA A 112 10.15 -4.59 11.15
N THR A 113 9.39 -3.94 10.27
CA THR A 113 9.37 -4.22 8.82
C THR A 113 10.69 -3.80 8.16
N ASP A 114 11.20 -2.62 8.51
CA ASP A 114 12.49 -2.13 8.03
C ASP A 114 13.63 -3.04 8.50
N ALA A 115 13.60 -3.46 9.77
CA ALA A 115 14.58 -4.43 10.30
C ALA A 115 14.50 -5.79 9.59
N LEU A 116 13.29 -6.26 9.25
CA LEU A 116 13.09 -7.47 8.46
C LEU A 116 13.67 -7.37 7.05
N GLY A 117 13.50 -6.22 6.38
CA GLY A 117 14.09 -5.98 5.07
C GLY A 117 15.63 -5.95 5.06
N GLN A 118 16.26 -5.73 6.22
CA GLN A 118 17.72 -5.61 6.35
C GLN A 118 18.39 -6.81 7.03
N ALA A 119 17.63 -7.78 7.56
CA ALA A 119 18.18 -8.92 8.29
C ALA A 119 18.98 -9.88 7.38
N GLN A 120 20.21 -10.19 7.79
CA GLN A 120 21.12 -11.05 7.02
C GLN A 120 21.51 -12.33 7.79
N ASN A 121 21.34 -12.35 9.11
CA ASN A 121 21.81 -13.45 9.95
C ASN A 121 20.86 -13.74 11.12
N VAL A 122 20.99 -14.94 11.71
CA VAL A 122 20.10 -15.44 12.77
C VAL A 122 19.86 -14.44 13.92
N PRO A 123 20.86 -13.70 14.42
CA PRO A 123 20.63 -12.70 15.47
C PRO A 123 19.70 -11.55 15.04
N ASP A 124 19.71 -11.17 13.76
CA ASP A 124 18.83 -10.11 13.26
C ASP A 124 17.37 -10.54 13.34
N TYR A 125 17.09 -11.81 13.01
CA TYR A 125 15.74 -12.37 13.13
C TYR A 125 15.25 -12.46 14.57
N GLN A 126 16.14 -12.70 15.54
CA GLN A 126 15.78 -12.62 16.95
C GLN A 126 15.45 -11.19 17.37
N ALA A 127 16.21 -10.21 16.88
CA ALA A 127 15.93 -8.79 17.11
C ALA A 127 14.57 -8.36 16.51
N ILE A 128 14.19 -8.91 15.35
CA ILE A 128 12.85 -8.71 14.78
C ILE A 128 11.78 -9.27 15.70
N GLY A 129 11.97 -10.47 16.27
CA GLY A 129 11.03 -11.06 17.22
C GLY A 129 10.80 -10.17 18.45
N MET A 130 11.86 -9.54 18.98
CA MET A 130 11.73 -8.56 20.07
C MET A 130 10.93 -7.33 19.63
N ARG A 131 11.21 -6.77 18.44
CA ARG A 131 10.47 -5.61 17.91
C ARG A 131 8.99 -5.92 17.67
N ALA A 132 8.69 -7.10 17.14
CA ALA A 132 7.32 -7.57 16.94
C ALA A 132 6.55 -7.71 18.27
N ARG A 133 7.23 -8.20 19.31
CA ARG A 133 6.67 -8.25 20.67
C ARG A 133 6.33 -6.86 21.20
N GLU A 134 7.24 -5.90 21.05
CA GLU A 134 6.99 -4.52 21.49
C GLU A 134 5.82 -3.86 20.73
N ALA A 135 5.72 -4.09 19.42
CA ALA A 135 4.58 -3.63 18.62
C ALA A 135 3.24 -4.20 19.15
N LEU A 136 3.22 -5.49 19.50
CA LEU A 136 2.04 -6.17 20.01
C LEU A 136 1.65 -5.69 21.42
N LEU A 137 2.64 -5.44 22.29
CA LEU A 137 2.40 -4.84 23.61
C LEU A 137 1.85 -3.41 23.51
N ALA A 138 2.40 -2.60 22.60
CA ALA A 138 1.91 -1.26 22.33
C ALA A 138 0.46 -1.30 21.81
N PHE A 139 0.14 -2.26 20.94
CA PHE A 139 -1.22 -2.45 20.43
C PHE A 139 -2.22 -2.76 21.53
N ILE A 140 -1.92 -3.73 22.39
CA ILE A 140 -2.82 -4.12 23.48
C ILE A 140 -3.04 -2.94 24.44
N ARG A 141 -2.00 -2.19 24.78
CA ARG A 141 -2.13 -1.01 25.65
C ARG A 141 -3.04 0.05 25.01
N ALA A 142 -2.83 0.37 23.74
CA ALA A 142 -3.68 1.31 23.03
C ALA A 142 -5.15 0.83 22.99
N ALA A 143 -5.38 -0.45 22.70
CA ALA A 143 -6.73 -1.03 22.68
C ALA A 143 -7.41 -1.02 24.06
N GLN A 144 -6.65 -1.24 25.14
CA GLN A 144 -7.16 -1.13 26.52
C GLN A 144 -7.67 0.28 26.83
N ASP A 145 -7.00 1.32 26.31
CA ASP A 145 -7.26 2.71 26.70
C ASP A 145 -8.37 3.40 25.87
N ILE A 146 -8.67 2.91 24.68
CA ILE A 146 -9.61 3.56 23.75
C ILE A 146 -11.00 2.93 23.69
N THR A 147 -11.14 1.70 24.20
CA THR A 147 -12.37 0.91 24.09
C THR A 147 -12.95 0.73 25.48
N GLU A 148 -14.26 0.96 25.62
CA GLU A 148 -15.01 0.54 26.80
C GLU A 148 -15.29 -0.97 26.71
N TRP A 149 -14.61 -1.76 27.52
CA TRP A 149 -14.73 -3.20 27.53
C TRP A 149 -15.90 -3.64 28.41
N THR A 150 -16.81 -4.44 27.84
CA THR A 150 -18.06 -4.87 28.50
C THR A 150 -17.89 -6.07 29.45
N MET A 151 -16.67 -6.57 29.65
CA MET A 151 -16.38 -7.72 30.50
C MET A 151 -16.21 -7.30 31.96
N GLU A 152 -17.01 -7.88 32.88
CA GLU A 152 -16.84 -7.72 34.32
C GLU A 152 -16.50 -9.05 35.03
N PRO A 153 -15.41 -9.09 35.84
CA PRO A 153 -14.36 -8.07 35.95
C PRO A 153 -13.45 -8.05 34.71
N ALA A 154 -13.00 -6.88 34.29
CA ALA A 154 -12.04 -6.75 33.20
C ALA A 154 -10.71 -7.44 33.55
N PRO A 155 -9.98 -8.00 32.57
CA PRO A 155 -8.69 -8.63 32.83
C PRO A 155 -7.68 -7.66 33.45
N LYS A 156 -6.75 -8.18 34.28
CA LYS A 156 -5.64 -7.36 34.82
C LYS A 156 -4.85 -6.78 33.65
N ARG A 157 -4.44 -5.50 33.70
CA ARG A 157 -3.75 -4.84 32.58
C ARG A 157 -2.50 -5.55 32.08
N ALA A 158 -1.78 -6.23 32.98
CA ALA A 158 -0.58 -7.00 32.67
C ALA A 158 -0.87 -8.40 32.07
N ASP A 159 -2.12 -8.86 32.08
CA ASP A 159 -2.51 -10.17 31.58
C ASP A 159 -2.66 -10.14 30.04
N PHE A 160 -1.51 -10.19 29.37
CA PHE A 160 -1.42 -10.14 27.92
C PHE A 160 -2.33 -11.14 27.21
N ARG A 161 -2.42 -12.37 27.73
CA ARG A 161 -3.17 -13.45 27.08
C ARG A 161 -4.67 -13.19 27.16
N ALA A 162 -5.18 -12.89 28.35
CA ALA A 162 -6.60 -12.59 28.54
C ALA A 162 -7.04 -11.37 27.72
N TRP A 163 -6.19 -10.34 27.62
CA TRP A 163 -6.46 -9.18 26.75
C TRP A 163 -6.45 -9.53 25.27
N THR A 164 -5.53 -10.37 24.80
CA THR A 164 -5.49 -10.81 23.40
C THR A 164 -6.77 -11.56 23.05
N ASP A 165 -7.18 -12.51 23.89
CA ASP A 165 -8.41 -13.28 23.68
C ASP A 165 -9.64 -12.37 23.64
N LEU A 166 -9.76 -11.42 24.58
CA LEU A 166 -10.85 -10.46 24.62
C LEU A 166 -10.89 -9.56 23.37
N ILE A 167 -9.75 -8.98 22.99
CA ILE A 167 -9.65 -8.11 21.81
C ILE A 167 -10.02 -8.89 20.55
N CYS A 168 -9.44 -10.09 20.35
CA CYS A 168 -9.71 -10.91 19.18
C CYS A 168 -11.18 -11.33 19.10
N ASN A 169 -11.76 -11.80 20.21
CA ASN A 169 -13.18 -12.19 20.23
C ASN A 169 -14.11 -11.02 19.96
N THR A 170 -13.75 -9.80 20.40
CA THR A 170 -14.57 -8.60 20.19
C THR A 170 -14.41 -8.02 18.78
N ALA A 171 -13.21 -8.10 18.20
CA ALA A 171 -12.90 -7.52 16.89
C ALA A 171 -13.20 -8.46 15.71
N LEU A 172 -13.19 -9.78 15.94
CA LEU A 172 -13.37 -10.81 14.92
C LEU A 172 -14.68 -11.60 15.06
N GLY A 173 -15.40 -11.43 16.17
CA GLY A 173 -16.75 -11.97 16.40
C GLY A 173 -17.82 -11.05 15.85
#